data_AF-A0A6I2MAE8-F1
#
_entry.id   AF-A0A6I2MAE8-F1
#
_cell.length_a   1.000
_cell.length_b   1.000
_cell.length_c   1.000
_cell.angle_alpha   90.00
_cell.angle_beta   90.00
_cell.angle_gamma   90.00
#
_symmetry.space_group_name_H-M   'P 1'
#
loop_
_entity.id
_entity.type
_entity.pdbx_description
1 polymer ?
#
loop_
_entity_poly.entity_id
_entity_poly.type
_entity_poly.pdbx_seq_one_letter_code
_entity_poly.pdbx_strand_id
1 'polypeptide(L)' 'MRVQPSIYVLDDKTVAVFSVIKGECKVKMECLLSEQGILDYTLEFSGPIEKRDELTKIALEEAQSIYLNTIIAAK' A
#
# COMPACT_ATOMS: atom_id res chain seq x y z
N MET A 1 -4.86 -0.96 13.74
CA MET A 1 -5.63 -0.71 12.50
C MET A 1 -5.29 -1.83 11.54
N ARG A 2 -6.25 -2.66 11.13
CA ARG A 2 -6.03 -3.62 10.04
C ARG A 2 -6.55 -2.96 8.78
N VAL A 3 -5.65 -2.49 7.93
CA VAL A 3 -6.03 -2.07 6.60
C VAL A 3 -6.24 -3.35 5.80
N GLN A 4 -7.45 -3.59 5.29
CA GLN A 4 -7.66 -4.66 4.32
C GLN A 4 -7.23 -4.10 2.96
N PRO A 5 -6.13 -4.59 2.36
CA PRO A 5 -5.78 -4.22 1.02
C PRO A 5 -6.75 -4.88 0.03
N SER A 6 -7.24 -4.09 -0.93
CA SER A 6 -7.89 -4.60 -2.13
C SER A 6 -6.83 -5.02 -3.12
N ILE A 7 -6.72 -6.32 -3.38
CA ILE A 7 -5.78 -6.87 -4.35
C ILE A 7 -6.53 -7.12 -5.66
N TYR A 8 -6.00 -6.61 -6.76
CA TYR A 8 -6.50 -6.79 -8.12
C TYR A 8 -5.44 -7.50 -8.94
N VAL A 9 -5.73 -8.70 -9.44
CA VAL A 9 -4.80 -9.43 -10.31
C VAL A 9 -5.19 -9.17 -11.76
N LEU A 10 -4.28 -8.56 -12.51
CA LEU A 10 -4.39 -8.21 -13.93
C LEU A 10 -3.35 -9.01 -14.71
N ASP A 11 -3.71 -10.22 -15.14
CA ASP A 11 -2.91 -11.14 -15.96
C ASP A 11 -1.49 -11.40 -15.40
N ASP A 12 -0.52 -10.55 -15.75
CA ASP A 12 0.90 -10.61 -15.36
C ASP A 12 1.27 -9.67 -14.19
N LYS A 13 0.30 -8.88 -13.69
CA LYS A 13 0.52 -7.81 -12.69
C LYS A 13 -0.50 -7.91 -11.57
N THR A 14 -0.06 -7.67 -10.33
CA THR A 14 -0.92 -7.66 -9.16
C THR A 14 -0.95 -6.25 -8.59
N VAL A 15 -2.09 -5.57 -8.59
CA VAL A 15 -2.24 -4.23 -8.00
C VAL A 15 -2.78 -4.39 -6.58
N ALA A 16 -2.09 -3.83 -5.59
CA ALA A 16 -2.55 -3.76 -4.22
C ALA A 16 -2.96 -2.32 -3.89
N VAL A 17 -4.23 -2.09 -3.57
CA VAL A 17 -4.76 -0.79 -3.17
C VAL A 17 -5.18 -0.87 -1.71
N PHE A 18 -4.64 0.01 -0.87
CA PHE A 18 -4.97 0.04 0.54
C PHE A 18 -4.99 1.48 1.06
N SER A 19 -5.61 1.71 2.21
CA SER A 19 -5.62 3.04 2.81
C SER A 19 -5.34 3.01 4.31
N VAL A 20 -4.32 3.74 4.72
CA VAL A 20 -3.97 3.96 6.13
C VAL A 20 -4.74 5.17 6.64
N ILE A 21 -5.59 4.98 7.64
CA ILE A 21 -6.35 6.06 8.28
C ILE A 21 -5.83 6.22 9.71
N LYS A 22 -5.38 7.43 10.08
CA LYS A 22 -4.91 7.74 11.43
C LYS A 22 -5.56 9.06 11.90
N GLY A 23 -6.60 8.93 12.72
CA GLY A 23 -7.43 10.08 13.10
C GLY A 23 -8.18 10.64 11.89
N GLU A 24 -8.04 11.93 11.63
CA GLU A 24 -8.62 12.63 10.48
C GLU A 24 -7.76 12.56 9.21
N CYS A 25 -6.56 11.99 9.32
CA CYS A 25 -5.64 11.86 8.19
C CYS A 25 -5.84 10.52 7.49
N LYS A 26 -5.84 10.54 6.16
CA LYS A 26 -5.96 9.34 5.32
C LYS A 26 -4.86 9.35 4.27
N VAL A 27 -4.14 8.24 4.17
CA VAL A 27 -3.27 7.92 3.04
C VAL A 27 -3.90 6.79 2.27
N LYS A 28 -4.12 6.98 0.97
CA LYS A 28 -4.42 5.89 0.06
C LYS A 28 -3.14 5.56 -0.70
N MET A 29 -2.76 4.30 -0.71
CA MET A 29 -1.60 3.83 -1.42
C MET A 29 -2.01 2.73 -2.39
N GLU A 30 -1.52 2.85 -3.60
CA GLU A 30 -1.70 1.90 -4.69
C GLU A 30 -0.32 1.42 -5.09
N CYS A 31 -0.10 0.12 -5.06
CA CYS A 31 1.18 -0.49 -5.41
C CYS A 31 0.96 -1.48 -6.54
N LEU A 32 1.73 -1.32 -7.62
CA LEU A 32 1.82 -2.30 -8.69
C LEU A 32 2.87 -3.34 -8.30
N LEU A 33 2.40 -4.51 -7.88
CA LEU A 33 3.21 -5.68 -7.55
C LEU A 33 3.42 -6.56 -8.78
N SER A 34 4.59 -7.16 -8.87
CA SER A 34 4.95 -8.20 -9.85
C SER A 34 5.76 -9.27 -9.13
N GLU A 35 6.01 -10.41 -9.77
CA GLU A 35 6.80 -11.49 -9.19
C GLU A 35 8.23 -11.08 -8.79
N GLN A 36 8.75 -10.00 -9.39
CA GLN A 36 10.09 -9.46 -9.12
C GLN A 36 10.12 -8.42 -7.98
N GLY A 37 8.98 -7.86 -7.58
CA GLY A 37 8.94 -6.75 -6.63
C GLY A 37 7.76 -5.79 -6.82
N ILE A 38 7.81 -4.65 -6.12
CA ILE A 38 6.94 -3.50 -6.36
C ILE A 38 7.48 -2.75 -7.58
N LEU A 39 6.75 -2.78 -8.69
CA LEU A 39 7.09 -2.08 -9.93
C LEU A 39 6.83 -0.58 -9.84
N ASP A 40 5.71 -0.20 -9.23
CA ASP A 40 5.29 1.19 -9.13
C ASP A 40 4.45 1.39 -7.86
N TYR A 41 4.40 2.61 -7.34
CA TYR A 41 3.48 2.96 -6.28
C TYR A 41 3.02 4.41 -6.39
N THR A 42 1.73 4.61 -6.13
CA THR A 42 1.09 5.92 -6.04
C THR A 42 0.58 6.11 -4.62
N LEU A 43 0.85 7.28 -4.03
CA LEU A 43 0.46 7.59 -2.65
C LEU A 43 -0.29 8.91 -2.64
N GLU A 44 -1.56 8.84 -2.25
CA GLU A 44 -2.48 9.96 -2.14
C GLU A 44 -2.69 10.28 -0.66
N PHE A 45 -2.14 11.41 -0.23
CA PHE A 45 -2.27 11.89 1.15
C PHE A 45 -3.41 12.91 1.24
N SER A 46 -4.27 12.74 2.25
CA SER A 46 -5.34 13.65 2.63
C SER A 46 -5.22 13.99 4.11
N GLY A 47 -4.87 15.23 4.43
CA GLY A 47 -4.74 15.72 5.79
C GLY A 47 -3.77 16.90 5.94
N PRO A 48 -3.44 17.29 7.19
CA PRO A 48 -2.40 18.28 7.49
C PRO A 48 -0.99 17.76 7.13
N ILE A 49 -0.20 18.59 6.45
CA ILE A 49 1.12 18.23 5.92
C ILE A 49 2.11 17.73 6.99
N GLU A 50 1.95 18.16 8.25
CA GLU A 50 2.77 17.73 9.39
C GLU A 50 2.69 16.22 9.66
N LYS A 51 1.55 15.60 9.34
CA LYS A 51 1.32 14.15 9.50
C LYS A 51 1.68 13.35 8.26
N ARG A 52 1.98 14.01 7.14
CA ARG A 52 2.24 13.38 5.85
C ARG A 52 3.42 12.42 5.92
N ASP A 53 4.54 12.86 6.50
CA ASP A 53 5.77 12.07 6.55
C ASP A 53 5.59 10.79 7.37
N GLU A 54 4.96 10.93 8.56
CA GLU A 54 4.64 9.82 9.45
C GLU A 54 3.70 8.79 8.77
N LEU A 55 2.64 9.27 8.12
CA LEU A 55 1.67 8.40 7.45
C LEU A 55 2.22 7.76 6.16
N THR A 56 3.08 8.48 5.45
CA THR A 56 3.77 7.96 4.26
C THR A 56 4.68 6.80 4.65
N LYS A 57 5.43 6.95 5.74
CA LYS A 57 6.29 5.87 6.24
C LYS A 57 5.49 4.62 6.63
N ILE A 58 4.38 4.81 7.36
CA ILE A 58 3.49 3.70 7.72
C ILE A 58 2.91 3.03 6.47
N ALA A 59 2.48 3.82 5.48
CA ALA A 59 1.94 3.27 4.24
C ALA A 59 2.99 2.46 3.47
N LEU A 60 4.24 2.94 3.39
CA LEU A 60 5.33 2.20 2.74
C LEU A 60 5.65 0.87 3.46
N GLU A 61 5.67 0.86 4.79
CA GLU A 61 5.86 -0.36 5.58
C GLU A 61 4.71 -1.38 5.36
N GLU A 62 3.47 -0.88 5.30
CA GLU A 62 2.31 -1.71 4.98
C GLU A 62 2.37 -2.24 3.54
N ALA A 63 2.75 -1.42 2.55
CA ALA A 63 2.92 -1.87 1.17
C ALA A 63 3.93 -3.02 1.06
N GLN A 64 5.05 -2.90 1.76
CA GLN A 64 6.08 -3.93 1.79
C GLN A 64 5.55 -5.21 2.46
N SER A 65 4.82 -5.09 3.57
CA SER A 65 4.16 -6.23 4.22
C SER A 65 3.11 -6.89 3.31
N ILE A 66 2.34 -6.10 2.57
CA ILE A 66 1.34 -6.61 1.62
C ILE A 66 2.03 -7.36 0.49
N TYR A 67 3.12 -6.84 -0.06
CA TYR A 67 3.92 -7.54 -1.07
C TYR A 67 4.42 -8.90 -0.53
N LEU A 68 5.02 -8.91 0.66
CA LEU A 68 5.51 -10.15 1.29
C LEU A 68 4.36 -11.16 1.52
N ASN A 69 3.22 -10.72 2.05
CA ASN A 69 2.10 -11.62 2.33
C ASN A 69 1.31 -12.03 1.08
N THR A 70 1.29 -11.22 0.03
CA THR A 70 0.46 -11.48 -1.17
C THR A 70 1.25 -12.23 -2.24
N ILE A 71 2.52 -11.87 -2.45
CA ILE A 71 3.37 -12.46 -3.49
C ILE A 71 4.25 -13.57 -2.94
N ILE A 72 4.90 -13.37 -1.78
CA ILE A 72 5.81 -14.38 -1.22
C ILE A 72 5.03 -15.47 -0.48
N ALA A 73 4.06 -15.12 0.37
CA ALA A 73 3.32 -16.12 1.13
C ALA A 73 2.26 -16.90 0.30
N ALA A 74 1.97 -16.46 -0.93
CA ALA A 74 1.15 -17.23 -1.88
C ALA A 74 1.95 -18.29 -2.65
N LYS A 75 3.26 -18.40 -2.41
CA LYS A 75 4.18 -19.37 -3.02
C LYS A 75 4.47 -20.52 -2.07
#